data_AF-A0A946IZV4-F1
#
_entry.id   AF-A0A946IZV4-F1
#
_cell.length_a   1.000
_cell.length_b   1.000
_cell.length_c   1.000
_cell.angle_alpha   90.00
_cell.angle_beta   90.00
_cell.angle_gamma   90.00
#
_symmetry.space_group_name_H-M   'P 1'
#
loop_
_entity.id
_entity.type
_entity.pdbx_description
1 polymer ?
#
loop_
_entity_poly.entity_id
_entity_poly.type
_entity_poly.pdbx_seq_one_letter_code
_entity_poly.pdbx_strand_id
1 'polypeptide(L)'
;MKFKINYYFNNWKILNSLLVLVTLLLVISCTNIDEHPLTLRIGAEPSAKMRNDIGIEHFEAGRNMDALLQFNQANFADPTSGEIHFNLGLALWNENKKKRAIKHFKQARILAKGNPKILESPVVNQILKEN
;
A
#
# COMPACT_ATOMS: atom_id res chain seq x y z
N MET A 1 -30.63 -46.45 18.78
CA MET A 1 -29.61 -45.57 19.43
C MET A 1 -28.52 -45.06 18.47
N LYS A 2 -28.00 -45.87 17.53
CA LYS A 2 -26.92 -45.48 16.59
C LYS A 2 -27.24 -44.34 15.61
N PHE A 3 -28.49 -44.22 15.16
CA PHE A 3 -28.92 -43.16 14.21
C PHE A 3 -28.78 -41.73 14.77
N LYS A 4 -29.13 -41.51 16.05
CA LYS A 4 -28.97 -40.20 16.69
C LYS A 4 -27.51 -39.81 16.84
N ILE A 5 -26.63 -40.75 17.20
CA ILE A 5 -25.18 -40.52 17.37
C ILE A 5 -24.54 -40.11 16.04
N ASN A 6 -24.88 -40.79 14.94
CA ASN A 6 -24.40 -40.40 13.61
C ASN A 6 -24.93 -39.03 13.17
N TYR A 7 -26.17 -38.69 13.51
CA TYR A 7 -26.74 -37.37 13.24
C TYR A 7 -26.00 -36.25 13.97
N TYR A 8 -25.75 -36.41 15.28
CA TYR A 8 -24.97 -35.45 16.06
C TYR A 8 -23.51 -35.33 15.57
N PHE A 9 -22.90 -36.45 15.19
CA PHE A 9 -21.53 -36.49 14.68
C PHE A 9 -21.38 -35.79 13.32
N ASN A 10 -22.33 -36.01 12.39
CA ASN A 10 -22.32 -35.33 11.09
C ASN A 10 -22.61 -33.82 11.24
N ASN A 11 -23.55 -33.44 12.10
CA ASN A 11 -23.82 -32.02 12.36
C ASN A 11 -22.62 -31.32 13.00
N TRP A 12 -21.90 -31.97 13.93
CA TRP A 12 -20.67 -31.44 14.53
C TRP A 12 -19.57 -31.16 13.50
N LYS A 13 -19.38 -32.08 12.53
CA LYS A 13 -18.43 -31.89 11.43
C LYS A 13 -18.80 -30.73 10.52
N ILE A 14 -20.07 -30.62 10.15
CA ILE A 14 -20.57 -29.53 9.30
C ILE A 14 -20.42 -28.18 10.03
N LEU A 15 -20.73 -28.12 11.32
CA LEU A 15 -20.59 -26.92 12.15
C LEU A 15 -19.11 -26.49 12.27
N ASN A 16 -18.20 -27.44 12.50
CA ASN A 16 -16.75 -27.17 12.54
C ASN A 16 -16.21 -26.71 11.19
N SER A 17 -16.63 -27.34 10.09
CA SER A 17 -16.22 -26.92 8.74
C SER A 17 -16.70 -25.50 8.41
N LEU A 18 -17.94 -25.14 8.79
CA LEU A 18 -18.46 -23.78 8.65
C LEU A 18 -17.68 -22.78 9.52
N LEU A 19 -17.35 -23.15 10.76
CA LEU A 19 -16.59 -22.28 11.68
C LEU A 19 -15.18 -21.99 11.13
N VAL A 20 -14.49 -23.00 10.59
CA VAL A 20 -13.17 -22.83 9.95
C VAL A 20 -13.26 -21.96 8.68
N LEU A 21 -14.32 -22.10 7.90
CA LEU A 21 -14.52 -21.27 6.70
C LEU A 21 -14.77 -19.80 7.07
N VAL A 22 -15.56 -19.54 8.13
CA VAL A 22 -15.81 -18.19 8.65
C VAL A 22 -14.54 -17.55 9.19
N THR A 23 -13.70 -18.28 9.93
CA THR A 23 -12.43 -17.73 10.42
C THR A 23 -11.45 -17.43 9.29
N LEU A 24 -11.36 -18.29 8.27
CA LEU A 24 -10.57 -18.04 7.05
C LEU A 24 -11.02 -16.75 6.34
N LEU A 25 -12.32 -16.51 6.22
CA LEU A 25 -12.87 -15.30 5.60
C LEU A 25 -12.58 -14.03 6.41
N LEU A 26 -12.57 -14.11 7.74
CA LEU A 26 -12.25 -12.97 8.62
C LEU A 26 -10.77 -12.57 8.55
N VAL A 27 -9.85 -13.52 8.32
CA VAL A 27 -8.40 -13.24 8.24
C VAL A 27 -8.05 -12.48 6.95
N ILE A 28 -8.80 -12.67 5.87
CA ILE A 28 -8.53 -12.01 4.56
C ILE A 28 -8.77 -10.49 4.63
N SER A 29 -9.59 -10.01 5.57
CA SER A 29 -9.95 -8.59 5.66
C SER A 29 -8.89 -7.69 6.33
N CYS A 30 -7.81 -8.27 6.88
CA CYS A 30 -6.88 -7.53 7.75
C CYS A 30 -5.47 -7.43 7.14
N THR A 31 -5.33 -6.89 5.93
CA THR A 31 -4.00 -6.53 5.38
C THR A 31 -3.98 -5.34 4.42
N ASN A 32 -5.04 -4.52 4.36
CA ASN A 32 -4.95 -3.25 3.62
C ASN A 32 -4.08 -2.28 4.43
N ILE A 33 -2.80 -2.19 4.07
CA ILE A 33 -1.90 -1.19 4.64
C ILE A 33 -2.30 0.15 4.02
N ASP A 34 -3.13 0.91 4.72
CA ASP A 34 -3.52 2.26 4.34
C ASP A 34 -2.35 3.21 4.61
N GLU A 35 -1.55 3.47 3.59
CA GLU A 35 -0.49 4.47 3.58
C GLU A 35 -0.90 5.67 2.73
N HIS A 36 -0.68 6.87 3.28
CA HIS A 36 -1.01 8.13 2.62
C HIS A 36 0.23 8.72 1.95
N PRO A 37 0.07 9.46 0.84
CA PRO A 37 1.21 10.08 0.19
C PRO A 37 1.79 11.21 1.06
N LEU A 38 3.08 11.44 0.88
CA LEU A 38 3.89 12.37 1.65
C LEU A 38 3.99 13.73 0.98
N THR A 39 3.88 14.79 1.78
CA THR A 39 4.25 16.14 1.35
C THR A 39 5.77 16.28 1.27
N LEU A 40 6.25 17.10 0.35
CA LEU A 40 7.67 17.43 0.24
C LEU A 40 8.18 18.28 1.41
N ARG A 41 9.48 18.19 1.67
CA ARG A 41 10.17 18.99 2.71
C ARG A 41 10.12 20.49 2.41
N ILE A 42 10.26 21.31 3.46
CA ILE A 42 10.45 22.76 3.33
C ILE A 42 11.71 23.03 2.50
N GLY A 43 11.61 23.91 1.51
CA GLY A 43 12.71 24.22 0.59
C GLY A 43 12.87 23.25 -0.59
N ALA A 44 11.92 22.31 -0.78
CA ALA A 44 11.83 21.55 -2.02
C ALA A 44 11.61 22.47 -3.23
N GLU A 45 11.95 21.97 -4.42
CA GLU A 45 11.73 22.70 -5.67
C GLU A 45 10.22 23.05 -5.81
N PRO A 46 9.86 24.32 -6.05
CA PRO A 46 8.46 24.76 -6.02
C PRO A 46 7.53 24.05 -7.01
N SER A 47 7.99 23.78 -8.24
CA SER A 47 7.20 23.04 -9.24
C SER A 47 6.94 21.60 -8.81
N ALA A 48 7.93 20.94 -8.22
CA ALA A 48 7.83 19.60 -7.66
C ALA A 48 6.84 19.58 -6.50
N LYS A 49 6.91 20.58 -5.60
CA LYS A 49 5.95 20.73 -4.50
C LYS A 49 4.52 20.89 -5.00
N MET A 50 4.29 21.84 -5.90
CA MET A 50 2.96 22.09 -6.45
C MET A 50 2.37 20.83 -7.10
N ARG A 51 3.14 20.15 -7.94
CA ARG A 51 2.67 18.93 -8.62
C ARG A 51 2.45 17.77 -7.66
N ASN A 52 3.29 17.64 -6.64
CA ASN A 52 3.09 16.63 -5.62
C ASN A 52 1.81 16.88 -4.82
N ASP A 53 1.53 18.12 -4.43
CA ASP A 53 0.33 18.47 -3.67
C ASP A 53 -0.95 18.18 -4.50
N ILE A 54 -0.96 18.52 -5.79
CA ILE A 54 -2.06 18.15 -6.70
C ILE A 54 -2.17 16.61 -6.81
N GLY A 55 -1.03 15.90 -6.88
CA GLY A 55 -1.01 14.45 -6.90
C GLY A 55 -1.60 13.81 -5.64
N ILE A 56 -1.38 14.40 -4.46
CA ILE A 56 -1.99 13.98 -3.20
C ILE A 56 -3.51 14.10 -3.31
N GLU A 57 -4.04 15.25 -3.76
CA GLU A 57 -5.48 15.47 -3.92
C GLU A 57 -6.13 14.43 -4.86
N HIS A 58 -5.46 14.08 -5.96
CA HIS A 58 -5.94 13.02 -6.86
C HIS A 58 -5.90 11.64 -6.21
N PHE A 59 -4.84 11.32 -5.45
CA PHE A 59 -4.70 10.04 -4.78
C PHE A 59 -5.78 9.85 -3.71
N GLU A 60 -6.01 10.86 -2.87
CA GLU A 60 -7.05 10.85 -1.83
C GLU A 60 -8.46 10.72 -2.42
N ALA A 61 -8.68 11.25 -3.63
CA ALA A 61 -9.91 11.06 -4.36
C ALA A 61 -10.01 9.72 -5.12
N GLY A 62 -9.06 8.79 -4.92
CA GLY A 62 -9.01 7.48 -5.57
C GLY A 62 -8.63 7.53 -7.06
N ARG A 63 -8.26 8.70 -7.60
CA ARG A 63 -7.85 8.88 -8.99
C ARG A 63 -6.36 8.59 -9.15
N ASN A 64 -5.96 7.33 -8.92
CA ASN A 64 -4.55 6.94 -8.86
C ASN A 64 -3.77 7.20 -10.16
N MET A 65 -4.41 7.11 -11.34
CA MET A 65 -3.75 7.41 -12.61
C MET A 65 -3.45 8.90 -12.79
N ASP A 66 -4.34 9.79 -12.34
CA ASP A 66 -4.08 11.23 -12.33
C ASP A 66 -3.00 11.57 -11.31
N ALA A 67 -3.05 10.95 -10.12
CA ALA A 67 -2.03 11.09 -9.09
C ALA A 67 -0.64 10.69 -9.65
N LEU A 68 -0.59 9.57 -10.36
CA LEU A 68 0.63 9.09 -11.01
C LEU A 68 1.16 10.08 -12.05
N LEU A 69 0.29 10.73 -12.84
CA LEU A 69 0.71 11.77 -13.78
C LEU A 69 1.38 12.93 -13.04
N GLN A 70 0.74 13.44 -11.99
CA GLN A 70 1.22 14.58 -11.21
C GLN A 70 2.52 14.25 -10.45
N PHE A 71 2.59 13.08 -9.81
CA PHE A 71 3.81 12.63 -9.14
C PHE A 71 4.97 12.41 -10.12
N ASN A 72 4.71 11.96 -11.36
CA ASN A 72 5.76 11.87 -12.38
C ASN A 72 6.28 13.25 -12.81
N GLN A 73 5.39 14.22 -12.95
CA GLN A 73 5.81 15.60 -13.25
C GLN A 73 6.56 16.21 -12.07
N ALA A 74 6.18 15.89 -10.82
CA ALA A 74 6.94 16.27 -9.63
C ALA A 74 8.35 15.63 -9.65
N ASN A 75 8.45 14.35 -10.01
CA ASN A 75 9.72 13.63 -10.13
C ASN A 75 10.61 14.20 -11.25
N PHE A 76 10.03 14.70 -12.33
CA PHE A 76 10.79 15.39 -13.37
C PHE A 76 11.43 16.68 -12.84
N ALA A 77 10.74 17.38 -11.93
CA ALA A 77 11.21 18.63 -11.35
C ALA A 77 12.21 18.42 -10.20
N ASP A 78 12.01 17.42 -9.34
CA ASP A 78 12.98 16.96 -8.34
C ASP A 78 13.09 15.42 -8.33
N PRO A 79 14.03 14.83 -9.10
CA PRO A 79 14.22 13.38 -9.14
C PRO A 79 14.94 12.83 -7.90
N THR A 80 15.29 13.68 -6.94
CA THR A 80 16.07 13.29 -5.73
C THR A 80 15.23 13.29 -4.45
N SER A 81 13.92 13.51 -4.55
CA SER A 81 13.01 13.41 -3.41
C SER A 81 12.58 11.97 -3.14
N GLY A 82 12.90 11.48 -1.96
CA GLY A 82 12.38 10.20 -1.47
C GLY A 82 10.86 10.20 -1.33
N GLU A 83 10.26 11.34 -0.96
CA GLU A 83 8.81 11.51 -0.80
C GLU A 83 8.07 11.32 -2.13
N ILE A 84 8.58 11.88 -3.23
CA ILE A 84 7.98 11.71 -4.55
C ILE A 84 8.06 10.25 -5.01
N HIS A 85 9.21 9.60 -4.80
CA HIS A 85 9.34 8.18 -5.12
C HIS A 85 8.41 7.31 -4.27
N PHE A 86 8.21 7.66 -3.00
CA PHE A 86 7.26 6.97 -2.14
C PHE A 86 5.82 7.09 -2.68
N ASN A 87 5.42 8.29 -3.07
CA ASN A 87 4.09 8.58 -3.61
C ASN A 87 3.82 7.88 -4.95
N LEU A 88 4.82 7.85 -5.84
CA LEU A 88 4.77 7.04 -7.06
C LEU A 88 4.60 5.55 -6.76
N GLY A 89 5.30 5.06 -5.72
CA GLY A 89 5.17 3.70 -5.23
C GLY A 89 3.73 3.37 -4.82
N LEU A 90 3.11 4.22 -3.99
CA LEU A 90 1.71 4.05 -3.55
C LEU A 90 0.73 4.06 -4.72
N ALA A 91 0.80 5.06 -5.59
CA ALA A 91 -0.09 5.16 -6.75
C ALA A 91 0.03 3.94 -7.68
N LEU A 92 1.26 3.47 -7.94
CA LEU A 92 1.50 2.25 -8.72
C LEU A 92 0.99 0.99 -8.02
N TRP A 93 1.09 0.93 -6.69
CA TRP A 93 0.60 -0.19 -5.91
C TRP A 93 -0.92 -0.32 -6.01
N ASN A 94 -1.65 0.79 -5.85
CA ASN A 94 -3.10 0.85 -6.00
C ASN A 94 -3.56 0.49 -7.43
N GLU A 95 -2.75 0.82 -8.43
CA GLU A 95 -2.95 0.42 -9.83
C GLU A 95 -2.54 -1.03 -10.13
N ASN A 96 -2.24 -1.83 -9.10
CA ASN A 96 -1.77 -3.22 -9.19
C ASN A 96 -0.46 -3.40 -10.02
N LYS A 97 0.31 -2.33 -10.21
CA LYS A 97 1.60 -2.32 -10.93
C LYS A 97 2.76 -2.61 -9.97
N LYS A 98 2.64 -3.69 -9.19
CA LYS A 98 3.52 -4.02 -8.04
C LYS A 98 5.02 -4.01 -8.36
N LYS A 99 5.44 -4.59 -9.49
CA LYS A 99 6.86 -4.60 -9.90
C LYS A 99 7.45 -3.20 -10.08
N ARG A 100 6.66 -2.25 -10.58
CA ARG A 100 7.10 -0.85 -10.73
C ARG A 100 7.06 -0.13 -9.38
N ALA A 101 6.01 -0.35 -8.59
CA ALA A 101 5.89 0.19 -7.23
C ALA A 101 7.12 -0.17 -6.37
N ILE A 102 7.54 -1.45 -6.38
CA ILE A 102 8.74 -1.93 -5.66
C ILE A 102 9.98 -1.11 -6.03
N LYS A 103 10.21 -0.81 -7.32
CA LYS A 103 11.36 -0.01 -7.76
C LYS A 103 11.33 1.39 -7.15
N HIS A 104 10.16 2.02 -7.14
CA HIS A 104 9.97 3.34 -6.55
C HIS A 104 10.13 3.33 -5.03
N PHE A 105 9.62 2.31 -4.32
CA PHE A 105 9.87 2.16 -2.88
C PHE A 105 11.36 1.93 -2.55
N LYS A 106 12.09 1.13 -3.36
CA LYS A 106 13.55 0.98 -3.21
C LYS A 106 14.24 2.34 -3.34
N GLN A 107 13.87 3.13 -4.35
CA GLN A 107 14.44 4.45 -4.58
C GLN A 107 14.07 5.45 -3.48
N ALA A 108 12.83 5.41 -2.99
CA ALA A 108 12.37 6.23 -1.87
C ALA A 108 13.24 6.01 -0.62
N ARG A 109 13.53 4.74 -0.29
CA ARG A 109 14.40 4.39 0.85
C ARG A 109 15.83 4.88 0.67
N ILE A 110 16.40 4.76 -0.53
CA ILE A 110 17.74 5.28 -0.86
C ILE A 110 17.79 6.80 -0.70
N LEU A 111 16.75 7.51 -1.15
CA LEU A 111 16.66 8.97 -1.13
C LEU A 111 15.98 9.54 0.13
N ALA A 112 15.72 8.71 1.15
CA ALA A 112 14.95 9.12 2.31
C ALA A 112 15.62 10.25 3.09
N LYS A 113 16.96 10.36 3.03
CA LYS A 113 17.76 11.39 3.75
C LYS A 113 17.38 11.48 5.24
N GLY A 114 17.11 10.33 5.87
CA GLY A 114 16.70 10.26 7.27
C GLY A 114 15.22 10.52 7.54
N ASN A 115 14.37 10.66 6.51
CA ASN A 115 12.93 10.82 6.68
C ASN A 115 12.31 9.55 7.30
N PRO A 116 11.87 9.58 8.57
CA PRO A 116 11.41 8.38 9.27
C PRO A 116 10.12 7.84 8.66
N LYS A 117 9.28 8.70 8.06
CA LYS A 117 8.04 8.25 7.40
C LYS A 117 8.31 7.26 6.26
N ILE A 118 9.46 7.38 5.60
CA ILE A 118 9.86 6.45 4.53
C ILE A 118 10.60 5.24 5.11
N LEU A 119 11.52 5.46 6.05
CA LEU A 119 12.37 4.41 6.61
C LEU A 119 11.58 3.43 7.50
N GLU A 120 10.54 3.92 8.16
CA GLU A 120 9.69 3.17 9.08
C GLU A 120 8.37 2.73 8.44
N SER A 121 8.09 3.14 7.20
CA SER A 121 6.88 2.77 6.47
C SER A 121 6.67 1.25 6.46
N PRO A 122 5.55 0.75 7.00
CA PRO A 122 5.20 -0.67 6.94
C PRO A 122 5.17 -1.19 5.50
N VAL A 123 4.62 -0.43 4.54
CA VAL A 123 4.56 -0.81 3.12
C VAL A 123 5.98 -0.99 2.56
N VAL A 124 6.87 -0.02 2.78
CA VAL A 124 8.25 -0.10 2.30
C VAL A 124 8.98 -1.27 2.96
N ASN A 125 8.85 -1.43 4.27
CA ASN A 125 9.58 -2.45 5.00
C ASN A 125 9.09 -3.86 4.72
N GLN A 126 7.78 -4.07 4.55
CA GLN A 126 7.23 -5.38 4.18
C GLN A 126 7.56 -5.73 2.74
N ILE A 127 7.24 -4.84 1.78
CA ILE A 127 7.43 -5.10 0.35
C ILE A 127 8.89 -5.37 0.02
N LEU A 128 9.83 -4.64 0.64
CA LEU A 128 11.25 -4.78 0.37
C LEU A 128 11.92 -5.92 1.14
N LYS A 129 11.27 -6.50 2.16
CA LYS A 129 11.73 -7.75 2.77
C LYS A 129 11.37 -8.97 1.92
N GLU A 130 10.25 -8.88 1.21
CA GLU A 130 9.74 -9.96 0.35
C GLU A 130 10.40 -9.98 -1.06
N ASN A 131 11.19 -8.97 -1.45
CA ASN A 131 11.71 -8.77 -2.82
C ASN A 131 13.10 -8.11 -2.93
#